data_AF-A8V5B2-F1
#
_entry.id   AF-A8V5B2-F1
#
_cell.length_a   1.000
_cell.length_b   1.000
_cell.length_c   1.000
_cell.angle_alpha   90.00
_cell.angle_beta   90.00
_cell.angle_gamma   90.00
#
_symmetry.space_group_name_H-M   'P 1'
#
loop_
_entity.id
_entity.type
_entity.pdbx_description
1 polymer ?
#
loop_
_entity_poly.entity_id
_entity_poly.type
_entity_poly.pdbx_seq_one_letter_code
_entity_poly.pdbx_strand_id
1 'polypeptide(L)'
;ALTTLYRLTKSKKNPYYVPSIYLLAKVYIKLGKKTGIKKYFNYALYLLNTYMAFKKSLDWDYYYTKGNLFEAWGFYERAMFFYKTSLFIAKDKQKYINSLIGILRTAIWFNKLDIITQYAIKISIKDILKREENPEIRFLKGLLFFNQKKYKKAYKYLYDTYKQNEEYLIDNPDFYYIVAENMYRIKKYDFAKQLFRRIVSITQNLEIIRKAILRLGDIEIIQKDYPSAFNHYYYLATDYSGTKESTIAKLKIIAYSDIKEFKKRIEKSDDEDLKNPLKFTTHILVLNRNTRLGRYALADFGKIIFKYNSQFLYKKLSWELSVLEVERMSYEEKEFFNNIWSEKLLTIKPKWVCLLYDSNKSFFLKVFDKDYLLNLSDRIENCSVNKKIDLLK
;
A
#
# COMPACT_ATOMS: atom_id res chain seq x y z
N ALA A 1 -16.74 14.12 26.45
CA ALA A 1 -15.28 14.34 26.61
C ALA A 1 -14.74 15.47 25.73
N LEU A 2 -14.86 15.39 24.38
CA LEU A 2 -14.28 16.40 23.47
C LEU A 2 -14.81 17.83 23.70
N THR A 3 -16.13 17.96 23.89
CA THR A 3 -16.80 19.23 24.19
C THR A 3 -16.29 19.87 25.48
N THR A 4 -16.04 19.05 26.51
CA THR A 4 -15.49 19.48 27.79
C THR A 4 -14.06 19.98 27.62
N LEU A 5 -13.20 19.24 26.92
CA LEU A 5 -11.83 19.66 26.63
C LEU A 5 -11.79 20.96 25.83
N TYR A 6 -12.67 21.12 24.83
CA TYR A 6 -12.77 22.35 24.06
C TYR A 6 -13.15 23.56 24.92
N ARG A 7 -14.11 23.38 25.85
CA ARG A 7 -14.47 24.44 26.83
C ARG A 7 -13.28 24.85 27.70
N LEU A 8 -12.48 23.89 28.17
CA LEU A 8 -11.28 24.17 28.97
C LEU A 8 -10.21 24.94 28.19
N THR A 9 -10.20 24.82 26.85
CA THR A 9 -9.28 25.59 25.98
C THR A 9 -9.78 26.98 25.58
N LYS A 10 -10.93 27.46 26.07
CA LYS A 10 -11.44 28.80 25.72
C LYS A 10 -10.71 29.94 26.45
N SER A 11 -10.18 29.71 27.65
CA SER A 11 -9.53 30.74 28.46
C SER A 11 -8.10 30.34 28.81
N LYS A 12 -7.13 31.19 28.42
CA LYS A 12 -5.71 31.02 28.76
C LYS A 12 -5.44 31.08 30.27
N LYS A 13 -6.33 31.70 31.04
CA LYS A 13 -6.23 31.80 32.51
C LYS A 13 -6.65 30.51 33.22
N ASN A 14 -7.27 29.56 32.51
CA ASN A 14 -7.69 28.30 33.10
C ASN A 14 -6.44 27.43 33.42
N PRO A 15 -6.27 26.93 34.65
CA PRO A 15 -5.11 26.08 35.00
C PRO A 15 -5.03 24.80 34.16
N TYR A 16 -6.16 24.34 33.62
CA TYR A 16 -6.22 23.17 32.74
C TYR A 16 -6.05 23.50 31.26
N TYR A 17 -5.84 24.76 30.88
CA TYR A 17 -5.70 25.19 29.48
C TYR A 17 -4.59 24.43 28.74
N VAL A 18 -3.36 24.48 29.27
CA VAL A 18 -2.18 23.86 28.64
C VAL A 18 -2.31 22.32 28.59
N PRO A 19 -2.67 21.62 29.68
CA PRO A 19 -2.94 20.18 29.63
C PRO A 19 -4.06 19.80 28.64
N SER A 20 -5.13 20.61 28.57
CA SER A 20 -6.27 20.33 27.68
C SER A 20 -5.88 20.48 26.21
N ILE A 21 -5.08 21.48 25.84
CA ILE A 21 -4.54 21.63 24.47
C ILE A 21 -3.74 20.40 24.08
N TYR A 22 -2.85 19.94 24.96
CA TYR A 22 -2.00 18.79 24.68
C TYR A 22 -2.83 17.50 24.53
N LEU A 23 -3.81 17.29 25.41
CA LEU A 23 -4.71 16.15 25.33
C LEU A 23 -5.57 16.20 24.05
N LEU A 24 -6.11 17.37 23.68
CA LEU A 24 -6.84 17.55 22.42
C LEU A 24 -5.95 17.21 21.22
N ALA A 25 -4.68 17.61 21.21
CA ALA A 25 -3.76 17.25 20.14
C ALA A 25 -3.63 15.72 19.99
N LYS A 26 -3.46 15.00 21.11
CA LYS A 26 -3.40 13.53 21.11
C LYS A 26 -4.70 12.90 20.60
N VAL A 27 -5.85 13.44 20.98
CA VAL A 27 -7.16 12.96 20.50
C VAL A 27 -7.29 13.18 19.00
N TYR A 28 -6.93 14.36 18.48
CA TYR A 28 -6.96 14.63 17.04
C TYR A 28 -5.99 13.75 16.24
N ILE A 29 -4.81 13.41 16.78
CA ILE A 29 -3.91 12.43 16.15
C ILE A 29 -4.60 11.07 16.05
N LYS A 30 -5.22 10.58 17.14
CA LYS A 30 -5.94 9.30 17.14
C LYS A 30 -7.11 9.30 16.15
N LEU A 31 -7.91 10.37 16.13
CA LEU A 31 -9.01 10.52 15.17
C LEU A 31 -8.49 10.51 13.73
N GLY A 32 -7.42 11.24 13.45
CA GLY A 32 -6.78 11.24 12.14
C GLY A 32 -6.28 9.87 11.71
N LYS A 33 -5.64 9.10 12.62
CA LYS A 33 -5.20 7.71 12.34
C LYS A 33 -6.39 6.79 12.03
N LYS A 34 -7.43 6.82 12.86
CA LYS A 34 -8.60 5.95 12.76
C LYS A 34 -9.46 6.23 11.53
N THR A 35 -9.59 7.51 11.15
CA THR A 35 -10.46 7.96 10.04
C THR A 35 -9.71 8.22 8.74
N GLY A 36 -8.39 8.37 8.77
CA GLY A 36 -7.59 8.82 7.62
C GLY A 36 -7.77 10.31 7.25
N ILE A 37 -8.57 11.08 7.99
CA ILE A 37 -8.89 12.47 7.63
C ILE A 37 -7.74 13.40 8.02
N LYS A 38 -7.01 13.89 7.01
CA LYS A 38 -5.83 14.78 7.17
C LYS A 38 -6.11 16.07 7.93
N LYS A 39 -7.36 16.58 7.90
CA LYS A 39 -7.76 17.79 8.63
C LYS A 39 -7.52 17.65 10.14
N TYR A 40 -7.66 16.46 10.71
CA TYR A 40 -7.37 16.24 12.12
C TYR A 40 -5.87 16.36 12.45
N PHE A 41 -4.99 15.97 11.53
CA PHE A 41 -3.54 16.16 11.70
C PHE A 41 -3.16 17.66 11.68
N ASN A 42 -3.81 18.47 10.85
CA ASN A 42 -3.64 19.93 10.88
C ASN A 42 -4.02 20.51 12.26
N TYR A 43 -5.18 20.12 12.79
CA TYR A 43 -5.62 20.57 14.11
C TYR A 43 -4.67 20.12 15.23
N ALA A 44 -4.21 18.87 15.19
CA ALA A 44 -3.22 18.37 16.13
C ALA A 44 -1.90 19.16 16.05
N LEU A 45 -1.42 19.45 14.85
CA LEU A 45 -0.19 20.24 14.66
C LEU A 45 -0.34 21.64 15.24
N TYR A 46 -1.46 22.32 14.94
CA TYR A 46 -1.77 23.63 15.49
C TYR A 46 -1.73 23.61 17.02
N LEU A 47 -2.43 22.66 17.64
CA LEU A 47 -2.48 22.53 19.10
C LEU A 47 -1.11 22.22 19.71
N LEU A 48 -0.29 21.37 19.09
CA LEU A 48 1.08 21.10 19.58
C LEU A 48 1.97 22.34 19.49
N ASN A 49 1.85 23.14 18.43
CA ASN A 49 2.60 24.39 18.31
C ASN A 49 2.12 25.42 19.34
N THR A 50 0.81 25.50 19.61
CA THR A 50 0.28 26.33 20.70
C THR A 50 0.80 25.85 22.05
N TYR A 51 0.76 24.55 22.33
CA TYR A 51 1.31 23.98 23.56
C TYR A 51 2.79 24.34 23.77
N MET A 52 3.59 24.27 22.70
CA MET A 52 5.01 24.63 22.72
C MET A 52 5.23 26.07 23.21
N ALA A 53 4.40 27.01 22.78
CA ALA A 53 4.52 28.43 23.14
C ALA A 53 4.31 28.70 24.65
N PHE A 54 3.64 27.81 25.39
CA PHE A 54 3.37 27.96 26.83
C PHE A 54 4.33 27.16 27.73
N LYS A 55 5.27 26.41 27.15
CA LYS A 55 6.19 25.54 27.91
C LYS A 55 7.60 26.12 27.87
N LYS A 56 8.21 26.29 29.05
CA LYS A 56 9.61 26.73 29.21
C LYS A 56 10.61 25.69 28.68
N SER A 57 10.28 24.40 28.83
CA SER A 57 11.08 23.29 28.31
C SER A 57 10.17 22.21 27.75
N LEU A 58 10.63 21.53 26.71
CA LEU A 58 9.92 20.47 26.03
C LEU A 58 10.42 19.12 26.54
N ASP A 59 9.49 18.23 26.83
CA ASP A 59 9.76 16.92 27.40
C ASP A 59 9.61 15.80 26.36
N TRP A 60 9.91 14.58 26.80
CA TRP A 60 9.75 13.37 26.00
C TRP A 60 8.36 13.28 25.35
N ASP A 61 7.31 13.58 26.12
CA ASP A 61 5.91 13.43 25.72
C ASP A 61 5.57 14.35 24.54
N TYR A 62 6.11 15.57 24.50
CA TYR A 62 5.99 16.46 23.35
C TYR A 62 6.64 15.88 22.09
N TYR A 63 7.94 15.52 22.17
CA TYR A 63 8.69 15.04 21.00
C TYR A 63 8.12 13.72 20.48
N TYR A 64 7.78 12.78 21.37
CA TYR A 64 7.15 11.52 20.99
C TYR A 64 5.78 11.73 20.33
N THR A 65 5.00 12.70 20.80
CA THR A 65 3.69 13.01 20.21
C THR A 65 3.82 13.68 18.84
N LYS A 66 4.81 14.57 18.64
CA LYS A 66 5.13 15.08 17.30
C LYS A 66 5.62 13.98 16.36
N GLY A 67 6.42 13.04 16.85
CA GLY A 67 6.80 11.84 16.11
C GLY A 67 5.59 11.07 15.61
N ASN A 68 4.64 10.77 16.51
CA ASN A 68 3.38 10.09 16.17
C ASN A 68 2.52 10.84 15.16
N LEU A 69 2.44 12.17 15.27
CA LEU A 69 1.70 13.00 14.34
C LEU A 69 2.30 12.93 12.94
N PHE A 70 3.61 13.19 12.81
CA PHE A 70 4.26 13.22 11.50
C PHE A 70 4.33 11.84 10.87
N GLU A 71 4.49 10.78 11.66
CA GLU A 71 4.43 9.40 11.17
C GLU A 71 3.04 9.08 10.60
N ALA A 72 1.97 9.39 11.35
CA ALA A 72 0.58 9.18 10.91
C ALA A 72 0.25 9.94 9.63
N TRP A 73 0.89 11.09 9.43
CA TRP A 73 0.68 11.96 8.29
C TRP A 73 1.56 11.58 7.08
N GLY A 74 2.48 10.62 7.24
CA GLY A 74 3.39 10.15 6.19
C GLY A 74 4.67 10.98 6.02
N PHE A 75 4.96 11.91 6.92
CA PHE A 75 6.21 12.69 6.93
C PHE A 75 7.30 11.97 7.72
N TYR A 76 7.75 10.83 7.19
CA TYR A 76 8.61 9.88 7.92
C TYR A 76 9.96 10.45 8.36
N GLU A 77 10.59 11.33 7.57
CA GLU A 77 11.86 11.97 7.97
C GLU A 77 11.69 12.87 9.20
N ARG A 78 10.62 13.66 9.22
CA ARG A 78 10.28 14.50 10.38
C ARG A 78 9.92 13.63 11.57
N ALA A 79 9.12 12.60 11.37
CA ALA A 79 8.77 11.64 12.42
C ALA A 79 10.03 11.01 13.04
N MET A 80 10.97 10.58 12.20
CA MET A 80 12.25 10.00 12.60
C MET A 80 13.06 10.96 13.46
N PHE A 81 13.16 12.24 13.04
CA PHE A 81 13.82 13.28 13.83
C PHE A 81 13.20 13.38 15.23
N PHE A 82 11.88 13.56 15.32
CA PHE A 82 11.17 13.70 16.59
C PHE A 82 11.29 12.45 17.48
N TYR A 83 11.24 11.25 16.91
CA TYR A 83 11.43 10.03 17.70
C TYR A 83 12.86 9.88 18.20
N LYS A 84 13.89 10.19 17.41
CA LYS A 84 15.29 10.20 17.87
C LYS A 84 15.50 11.21 18.99
N THR A 85 14.93 12.41 18.90
CA THR A 85 14.96 13.39 19.99
C THR A 85 14.27 12.86 21.24
N SER A 86 13.09 12.24 21.10
CA SER A 86 12.40 11.62 22.24
C SER A 86 13.26 10.52 22.87
N LEU A 87 13.93 9.68 22.07
CA LEU A 87 14.80 8.62 22.58
C LEU A 87 15.96 9.19 23.41
N PHE A 88 16.55 10.30 22.98
CA PHE A 88 17.65 10.97 23.68
C PHE A 88 17.21 11.56 25.03
N ILE A 89 15.98 12.07 25.13
CA ILE A 89 15.44 12.69 26.35
C ILE A 89 14.85 11.63 27.31
N ALA A 90 14.62 10.40 26.85
CA ALA A 90 13.98 9.36 27.63
C ALA A 90 14.78 9.01 28.89
N LYS A 91 14.19 9.28 30.07
CA LYS A 91 14.81 8.99 31.38
C LYS A 91 14.46 7.62 31.91
N ASP A 92 13.29 7.09 31.56
CA ASP A 92 12.82 5.78 32.01
C ASP A 92 12.81 4.75 30.87
N LYS A 93 12.83 3.47 31.28
CA LYS A 93 12.90 2.32 30.38
C LYS A 93 11.70 2.27 29.42
N GLN A 94 10.49 2.62 29.88
CA GLN A 94 9.29 2.51 29.04
C GLN A 94 9.27 3.57 27.94
N LYS A 95 9.59 4.83 28.28
CA LYS A 95 9.74 5.92 27.30
C LYS A 95 10.82 5.62 26.27
N TYR A 96 11.94 5.06 26.71
CA TYR A 96 13.01 4.61 25.81
C TYR A 96 12.52 3.55 24.82
N ILE A 97 11.81 2.52 25.32
CA ILE A 97 11.22 1.46 24.49
C ILE A 97 10.23 2.04 23.47
N ASN A 98 9.30 2.89 23.91
CA ASN A 98 8.30 3.51 23.04
C ASN A 98 8.96 4.31 21.91
N SER A 99 9.99 5.09 22.22
CA SER A 99 10.76 5.83 21.21
C SER A 99 11.46 4.89 20.22
N LEU A 100 12.06 3.78 20.68
CA LEU A 100 12.67 2.78 19.79
C LEU A 100 11.63 2.14 18.87
N ILE A 101 10.46 1.80 19.39
CA ILE A 101 9.34 1.25 18.62
C ILE A 101 8.89 2.24 17.54
N GLY A 102 8.71 3.53 17.90
CA GLY A 102 8.39 4.58 16.95
C GLY A 102 9.43 4.73 15.84
N ILE A 103 10.72 4.73 16.19
CA ILE A 103 11.83 4.75 15.21
C ILE A 103 11.76 3.54 14.29
N LEU A 104 11.65 2.33 14.84
CA LEU A 104 11.65 1.10 14.05
C LEU A 104 10.46 1.07 13.10
N ARG A 105 9.25 1.38 13.60
CA ARG A 105 8.03 1.44 12.78
C ARG A 105 8.17 2.45 11.65
N THR A 106 8.63 3.66 11.95
CA THR A 106 8.85 4.70 10.93
C THR A 106 9.92 4.28 9.92
N ALA A 107 11.01 3.64 10.36
CA ALA A 107 12.06 3.15 9.47
C ALA A 107 11.54 2.05 8.52
N ILE A 108 10.69 1.17 9.02
CA ILE A 108 10.04 0.11 8.24
C ILE A 108 9.09 0.71 7.20
N TRP A 109 8.25 1.68 7.57
CA TRP A 109 7.39 2.40 6.62
C TRP A 109 8.17 3.18 5.57
N PHE A 110 9.28 3.79 5.97
CA PHE A 110 10.14 4.57 5.09
C PHE A 110 11.15 3.71 4.30
N ASN A 111 11.16 2.39 4.52
CA ASN A 111 12.06 1.42 3.90
C ASN A 111 13.57 1.76 4.05
N LYS A 112 14.00 2.22 5.23
CA LYS A 112 15.40 2.52 5.57
C LYS A 112 16.08 1.33 6.24
N LEU A 113 16.59 0.40 5.42
CA LEU A 113 17.16 -0.89 5.86
C LEU A 113 18.32 -0.77 6.87
N ASP A 114 19.14 0.26 6.72
CA ASP A 114 20.24 0.61 7.63
C ASP A 114 19.71 0.91 9.04
N ILE A 115 18.70 1.78 9.13
CA ILE A 115 18.06 2.15 10.40
C ILE A 115 17.31 0.95 10.98
N ILE A 116 16.59 0.19 10.14
CA ILE A 116 15.88 -1.02 10.58
C ILE A 116 16.86 -1.98 11.26
N THR A 117 18.01 -2.24 10.63
CA THR A 117 19.02 -3.16 11.16
C THR A 117 19.62 -2.64 12.47
N GLN A 118 20.05 -1.37 12.49
CA GLN A 118 20.64 -0.73 13.66
C GLN A 118 19.72 -0.78 14.88
N TYR A 119 18.43 -0.47 14.69
CA TYR A 119 17.47 -0.37 15.79
C TYR A 119 16.80 -1.71 16.13
N ALA A 120 16.65 -2.63 15.18
CA ALA A 120 16.21 -3.99 15.48
C ALA A 120 17.20 -4.70 16.41
N ILE A 121 18.50 -4.51 16.20
CA ILE A 121 19.56 -5.02 17.09
C ILE A 121 19.45 -4.39 18.49
N LYS A 122 19.25 -3.07 18.58
CA LYS A 122 19.08 -2.39 19.89
C LYS A 122 17.85 -2.89 20.67
N ILE A 123 16.78 -3.25 19.96
CA ILE A 123 15.56 -3.80 20.57
C ILE A 123 15.76 -5.29 20.93
N SER A 124 16.51 -6.07 20.13
CA SER A 124 16.78 -7.48 20.43
C SER A 124 17.73 -7.69 21.61
N ILE A 125 18.72 -6.80 21.78
CA ILE A 125 19.71 -6.87 22.88
C ILE A 125 19.08 -6.60 24.26
N LYS A 126 17.98 -5.85 24.35
CA LYS A 126 17.37 -5.42 25.63
C LYS A 126 16.20 -6.29 26.13
N ASP A 127 16.06 -7.53 25.65
CA ASP A 127 14.95 -8.47 25.96
C ASP A 127 13.53 -7.96 25.60
N ILE A 128 13.41 -6.81 24.92
CA ILE A 128 12.13 -6.19 24.55
C ILE A 128 11.38 -7.06 23.53
N LEU A 129 12.10 -7.75 22.64
CA LEU A 129 11.53 -8.71 21.69
C LEU A 129 11.24 -10.10 22.29
N LYS A 130 11.70 -10.41 23.52
CA LYS A 130 11.34 -11.66 24.22
C LYS A 130 9.99 -11.57 24.92
N ARG A 131 9.58 -10.36 25.35
CA ARG A 131 8.25 -10.13 25.93
C ARG A 131 7.22 -9.98 24.81
N GLU A 132 6.74 -11.12 24.29
CA GLU A 132 5.72 -11.19 23.22
C GLU A 132 4.33 -10.65 23.63
N GLU A 133 4.19 -10.10 24.83
CA GLU A 133 2.93 -9.55 25.36
C GLU A 133 2.52 -8.23 24.69
N ASN A 134 3.46 -7.43 24.18
CA ASN A 134 3.11 -6.16 23.54
C ASN A 134 2.64 -6.39 22.09
N PRO A 135 1.37 -6.07 21.74
CA PRO A 135 0.82 -6.31 20.41
C PRO A 135 1.55 -5.53 19.31
N GLU A 136 2.05 -4.33 19.61
CA GLU A 136 2.77 -3.51 18.66
C GLU A 136 4.14 -4.13 18.30
N ILE A 137 4.85 -4.66 19.30
CA ILE A 137 6.13 -5.36 19.06
C ILE A 137 5.90 -6.60 18.19
N ARG A 138 4.86 -7.37 18.50
CA ARG A 138 4.48 -8.55 17.72
C ARG A 138 4.16 -8.17 16.28
N PHE A 139 3.33 -7.15 16.09
CA PHE A 139 3.00 -6.63 14.76
C PHE A 139 4.25 -6.19 13.99
N LEU A 140 5.17 -5.44 14.62
CA LEU A 140 6.40 -4.98 13.98
C LEU A 140 7.32 -6.11 13.54
N LYS A 141 7.43 -7.20 14.31
CA LYS A 141 8.14 -8.42 13.85
C LYS A 141 7.51 -8.96 12.56
N GLY A 142 6.18 -9.05 12.53
CA GLY A 142 5.44 -9.47 11.35
C GLY A 142 5.65 -8.54 10.16
N LEU A 143 5.58 -7.22 10.38
CA LEU A 143 5.79 -6.20 9.36
C LEU A 143 7.20 -6.24 8.77
N LEU A 144 8.23 -6.48 9.60
CA LEU A 144 9.60 -6.64 9.14
C LEU A 144 9.72 -7.82 8.17
N PHE A 145 9.18 -8.99 8.53
CA PHE A 145 9.16 -10.15 7.63
C PHE A 145 8.32 -9.89 6.38
N PHE A 146 7.21 -9.16 6.50
CA PHE A 146 6.36 -8.80 5.37
C PHE A 146 7.10 -7.93 4.35
N ASN A 147 7.82 -6.90 4.80
CA ASN A 147 8.63 -6.03 3.92
C ASN A 147 9.82 -6.76 3.30
N GLN A 148 10.38 -7.77 3.99
CA GLN A 148 11.37 -8.69 3.43
C GLN A 148 10.78 -9.72 2.45
N LYS A 149 9.48 -9.64 2.13
CA LYS A 149 8.73 -10.60 1.30
C LYS A 149 8.68 -12.02 1.86
N LYS A 150 9.01 -12.20 3.15
CA LYS A 150 8.98 -13.48 3.86
C LYS A 150 7.59 -13.72 4.47
N TYR A 151 6.55 -13.75 3.63
CA TYR A 151 5.15 -13.74 4.06
C TYR A 151 4.77 -14.92 4.98
N LYS A 152 5.30 -16.12 4.71
CA LYS A 152 5.11 -17.30 5.59
C LYS A 152 5.65 -17.08 7.00
N LYS A 153 6.78 -16.37 7.17
CA LYS A 153 7.32 -16.04 8.49
C LYS A 153 6.55 -14.89 9.14
N ALA A 154 6.13 -13.91 8.34
CA ALA A 154 5.29 -12.81 8.80
C ALA A 154 3.93 -13.30 9.32
N TYR A 155 3.37 -14.36 8.71
CA TYR A 155 2.08 -14.95 9.08
C TYR A 155 1.99 -15.26 10.57
N LYS A 156 3.02 -15.92 11.14
CA LYS A 156 3.07 -16.28 12.56
C LYS A 156 2.72 -15.06 13.44
N TYR A 157 3.47 -13.97 13.28
CA TYR A 157 3.32 -12.79 14.12
C TYR A 157 2.06 -11.96 13.80
N LEU A 158 1.72 -11.81 12.52
CA LEU A 158 0.55 -11.00 12.12
C LEU A 158 -0.76 -11.69 12.48
N TYR A 159 -0.85 -13.00 12.31
CA TYR A 159 -2.01 -13.78 12.71
C TYR A 159 -2.21 -13.74 14.23
N ASP A 160 -1.15 -13.92 15.01
CA ASP A 160 -1.21 -13.84 16.47
C ASP A 160 -1.61 -12.44 16.96
N THR A 161 -1.19 -11.38 16.26
CA THR A 161 -1.63 -10.01 16.53
C THR A 161 -3.14 -9.88 16.33
N TYR A 162 -3.66 -10.37 15.20
CA TYR A 162 -5.09 -10.35 14.92
C TYR A 162 -5.89 -11.18 15.95
N LYS A 163 -5.46 -12.41 16.23
CA LYS A 163 -6.18 -13.33 17.11
C LYS A 163 -6.29 -12.82 18.55
N GLN A 164 -5.23 -12.17 19.06
CA GLN A 164 -5.16 -11.76 20.46
C GLN A 164 -5.53 -10.28 20.68
N ASN A 165 -5.39 -9.42 19.65
CA ASN A 165 -5.48 -7.97 19.80
C ASN A 165 -6.10 -7.31 18.56
N GLU A 166 -7.27 -7.77 18.12
CA GLU A 166 -7.95 -7.19 16.96
C GLU A 166 -8.28 -5.69 17.15
N GLU A 167 -8.71 -5.27 18.35
CA GLU A 167 -9.02 -3.86 18.63
C GLU A 167 -7.86 -2.91 18.29
N TYR A 168 -6.63 -3.36 18.54
CA TYR A 168 -5.42 -2.63 18.15
C TYR A 168 -5.32 -2.41 16.63
N LEU A 169 -5.74 -3.39 15.83
CA LEU A 169 -5.77 -3.29 14.36
C LEU A 169 -6.93 -2.40 13.89
N ILE A 170 -8.08 -2.44 14.55
CA ILE A 170 -9.23 -1.57 14.24
C ILE A 170 -8.85 -0.10 14.43
N ASP A 171 -8.11 0.21 15.49
CA ASP A 171 -7.61 1.57 15.76
C ASP A 171 -6.44 1.98 14.85
N ASN A 172 -5.83 1.03 14.12
CA ASN A 172 -4.76 1.27 13.15
C ASN A 172 -5.08 0.58 11.80
N PRO A 173 -6.02 1.12 10.99
CA PRO A 173 -6.52 0.45 9.79
C PRO A 173 -5.44 0.02 8.78
N ASP A 174 -4.35 0.78 8.63
CA ASP A 174 -3.21 0.38 7.80
C ASP A 174 -2.59 -0.95 8.25
N PHE A 175 -2.50 -1.18 9.58
CA PHE A 175 -1.97 -2.42 10.13
C PHE A 175 -2.91 -3.57 9.84
N TYR A 176 -4.21 -3.33 10.00
CA TYR A 176 -5.21 -4.33 9.69
C TYR A 176 -5.12 -4.75 8.20
N TYR A 177 -5.02 -3.77 7.30
CA TYR A 177 -4.82 -4.03 5.88
C TYR A 177 -3.59 -4.90 5.61
N ILE A 178 -2.46 -4.65 6.29
CA ILE A 178 -1.24 -5.49 6.14
C ILE A 178 -1.47 -6.92 6.61
N VAL A 179 -2.21 -7.14 7.70
CA VAL A 179 -2.55 -8.50 8.15
C VAL A 179 -3.35 -9.22 7.06
N ALA A 180 -4.39 -8.59 6.52
CA ALA A 180 -5.21 -9.16 5.46
C ALA A 180 -4.41 -9.41 4.16
N GLU A 181 -3.59 -8.45 3.76
CA GLU A 181 -2.71 -8.53 2.59
C GLU A 181 -1.67 -9.66 2.74
N ASN A 182 -1.15 -9.91 3.94
CA ASN A 182 -0.28 -11.07 4.16
C ASN A 182 -1.03 -12.39 3.90
N MET A 183 -2.26 -12.53 4.44
CA MET A 183 -3.09 -13.72 4.20
C MET A 183 -3.34 -13.96 2.71
N TYR A 184 -3.59 -12.87 1.97
CA TYR A 184 -3.72 -12.89 0.52
C TYR A 184 -2.44 -13.40 -0.16
N ARG A 185 -1.27 -12.85 0.20
CA ARG A 185 0.03 -13.21 -0.41
C ARG A 185 0.49 -14.64 -0.12
N ILE A 186 0.03 -15.25 0.98
CA ILE A 186 0.24 -16.67 1.25
C ILE A 186 -0.87 -17.56 0.67
N LYS A 187 -1.72 -17.01 -0.20
CA LYS A 187 -2.83 -17.69 -0.90
C LYS A 187 -3.92 -18.24 0.02
N LYS A 188 -4.04 -17.74 1.25
CA LYS A 188 -5.18 -18.03 2.14
C LYS A 188 -6.36 -17.13 1.79
N TYR A 189 -6.87 -17.27 0.56
CA TYR A 189 -7.81 -16.31 -0.04
C TYR A 189 -9.14 -16.20 0.73
N ASP A 190 -9.71 -17.30 1.22
CA ASP A 190 -10.97 -17.24 1.98
C ASP A 190 -10.82 -16.46 3.28
N PHE A 191 -9.71 -16.69 3.99
CA PHE A 191 -9.43 -15.95 5.22
C PHE A 191 -9.09 -14.49 4.93
N ALA A 192 -8.31 -14.21 3.89
CA ALA A 192 -8.05 -12.84 3.43
C ALA A 192 -9.36 -12.11 3.09
N LYS A 193 -10.29 -12.77 2.38
CA LYS A 193 -11.62 -12.23 2.03
C LYS A 193 -12.42 -11.88 3.28
N GLN A 194 -12.43 -12.74 4.29
CA GLN A 194 -13.08 -12.45 5.58
C GLN A 194 -12.48 -11.22 6.25
N LEU A 195 -11.15 -11.11 6.32
CA LEU A 195 -10.47 -9.97 6.93
C LEU A 195 -10.73 -8.66 6.15
N PHE A 196 -10.70 -8.69 4.82
CA PHE A 196 -11.00 -7.50 4.02
C PHE A 196 -12.46 -7.07 4.17
N ARG A 197 -13.43 -8.00 4.21
CA ARG A 197 -14.84 -7.68 4.53
C ARG A 197 -14.97 -7.03 5.91
N ARG A 198 -14.23 -7.57 6.89
CA ARG A 198 -14.21 -7.04 8.25
C ARG A 198 -13.68 -5.61 8.26
N ILE A 199 -12.55 -5.34 7.58
CA ILE A 199 -12.01 -3.99 7.38
C ILE A 199 -13.06 -3.03 6.80
N VAL A 200 -13.74 -3.44 5.71
CA VAL A 200 -14.79 -2.64 5.07
C VAL A 200 -15.93 -2.32 6.05
N SER A 201 -16.32 -3.29 6.90
CA SER A 201 -17.46 -3.14 7.81
C SER A 201 -17.18 -2.31 9.07
N ILE A 202 -15.97 -2.36 9.64
CA ILE A 202 -15.72 -1.81 10.98
C ILE A 202 -14.72 -0.64 11.02
N THR A 203 -13.94 -0.44 9.96
CA THR A 203 -13.00 0.69 9.92
C THR A 203 -13.69 1.95 9.40
N GLN A 204 -13.10 3.12 9.70
CA GLN A 204 -13.62 4.43 9.25
C GLN A 204 -12.71 5.09 8.22
N ASN A 205 -11.56 4.48 7.93
CA ASN A 205 -10.59 5.02 7.00
C ASN A 205 -10.99 4.69 5.56
N LEU A 206 -11.59 5.66 4.87
CA LEU A 206 -12.10 5.49 3.50
C LEU A 206 -11.02 5.02 2.51
N GLU A 207 -9.76 5.45 2.66
CA GLU A 207 -8.68 4.99 1.78
C GLU A 207 -8.42 3.48 1.96
N ILE A 208 -8.39 3.02 3.21
CA ILE A 208 -8.18 1.61 3.52
C ILE A 208 -9.39 0.77 3.12
N ILE A 209 -10.60 1.27 3.33
CA ILE A 209 -11.84 0.62 2.86
C ILE A 209 -11.79 0.41 1.35
N ARG A 210 -11.44 1.44 0.57
CA ARG A 210 -11.35 1.31 -0.90
C ARG A 210 -10.27 0.32 -1.33
N LYS A 211 -9.09 0.34 -0.70
CA LYS A 211 -8.04 -0.66 -0.97
C LYS A 211 -8.52 -2.09 -0.65
N ALA A 212 -9.24 -2.28 0.44
CA ALA A 212 -9.80 -3.58 0.82
C ALA A 212 -10.85 -4.06 -0.20
N ILE A 213 -11.71 -3.16 -0.70
CA ILE A 213 -12.68 -3.50 -1.75
C ILE A 213 -11.98 -3.90 -3.06
N LEU A 214 -10.90 -3.20 -3.46
CA LEU A 214 -10.08 -3.63 -4.60
C LEU A 214 -9.55 -5.05 -4.42
N ARG A 215 -9.09 -5.40 -3.22
CA ARG A 215 -8.60 -6.75 -2.92
C ARG A 215 -9.69 -7.80 -2.86
N LEU A 216 -10.91 -7.45 -2.43
CA LEU A 216 -12.06 -8.34 -2.53
C LEU A 216 -12.34 -8.71 -3.99
N GLY A 217 -12.34 -7.72 -4.88
CA GLY A 217 -12.46 -7.97 -6.32
C GLY A 217 -11.33 -8.85 -6.87
N ASP A 218 -10.08 -8.64 -6.44
CA ASP A 218 -8.94 -9.47 -6.87
C ASP A 218 -9.12 -10.93 -6.46
N ILE A 219 -9.51 -11.17 -5.21
CA ILE A 219 -9.79 -12.51 -4.69
C ILE A 219 -10.91 -13.17 -5.49
N GLU A 220 -11.96 -12.43 -5.82
CA GLU A 220 -13.11 -12.97 -6.55
C GLU A 220 -12.77 -13.30 -8.00
N ILE A 221 -11.89 -12.54 -8.66
CA ILE A 221 -11.32 -12.93 -9.96
C ILE A 221 -10.60 -14.28 -9.84
N ILE A 222 -9.76 -14.47 -8.81
CA ILE A 222 -9.02 -15.72 -8.58
C ILE A 222 -9.99 -16.88 -8.33
N GLN A 223 -11.06 -16.62 -7.56
CA GLN A 223 -12.13 -17.58 -7.26
C GLN A 223 -13.11 -17.79 -8.42
N LYS A 224 -12.94 -17.08 -9.54
CA LYS A 224 -13.84 -17.06 -10.71
C LYS A 224 -15.26 -16.59 -10.40
N ASP A 225 -15.46 -15.87 -9.30
CA ASP A 225 -16.70 -15.17 -8.96
C ASP A 225 -16.75 -13.81 -9.67
N TYR A 226 -16.84 -13.86 -11.01
CA TYR A 226 -16.81 -12.67 -11.84
C TYR A 226 -17.94 -11.67 -11.58
N PRO A 227 -19.19 -12.07 -11.27
CA PRO A 227 -20.24 -11.13 -10.90
C PRO A 227 -19.88 -10.30 -9.67
N SER A 228 -19.41 -10.93 -8.59
CA SER A 228 -18.99 -10.21 -7.38
C SER A 228 -17.77 -9.34 -7.64
N ALA A 229 -16.78 -9.85 -8.38
CA ALA A 229 -15.58 -9.08 -8.70
C ALA A 229 -15.92 -7.79 -9.46
N PHE A 230 -16.77 -7.89 -10.49
CA PHE A 230 -17.25 -6.73 -11.22
C PHE A 230 -17.97 -5.76 -10.30
N ASN A 231 -18.89 -6.24 -9.45
CA ASN A 231 -19.65 -5.38 -8.55
C ASN A 231 -18.75 -4.60 -7.59
N HIS A 232 -17.72 -5.23 -7.00
CA HIS A 232 -16.78 -4.53 -6.13
C HIS A 232 -15.97 -3.45 -6.87
N TYR A 233 -15.48 -3.75 -8.08
CA TYR A 233 -14.77 -2.74 -8.86
C TYR A 233 -15.71 -1.63 -9.33
N TYR A 234 -16.90 -1.96 -9.78
CA TYR A 234 -17.86 -0.99 -10.30
C TYR A 234 -18.35 -0.06 -9.21
N TYR A 235 -18.65 -0.60 -8.02
CA TYR A 235 -18.95 0.18 -6.81
C TYR A 235 -17.86 1.22 -6.50
N LEU A 236 -16.57 0.84 -6.62
CA LEU A 236 -15.48 1.80 -6.44
C LEU A 236 -15.42 2.84 -7.56
N ALA A 237 -15.68 2.43 -8.80
CA ALA A 237 -15.65 3.30 -9.97
C ALA A 237 -16.73 4.39 -9.88
N THR A 238 -17.92 4.06 -9.38
CA THR A 238 -19.08 4.96 -9.30
C THR A 238 -19.09 5.78 -8.02
N ASP A 239 -19.01 5.11 -6.86
CA ASP A 239 -19.36 5.73 -5.56
C ASP A 239 -18.16 6.47 -4.95
N TYR A 240 -16.96 6.21 -5.46
CA TYR A 240 -15.72 6.87 -5.04
C TYR A 240 -15.00 7.57 -6.20
N SER A 241 -15.78 8.15 -7.12
CA SER A 241 -15.27 8.86 -8.28
C SER A 241 -14.20 9.92 -7.91
N GLY A 242 -13.19 10.06 -8.77
CA GLY A 242 -12.06 10.97 -8.57
C GLY A 242 -10.96 10.46 -7.62
N THR A 243 -11.10 9.26 -7.01
CA THR A 243 -10.04 8.66 -6.20
C THR A 243 -9.08 7.83 -7.04
N LYS A 244 -7.87 7.58 -6.52
CA LYS A 244 -6.91 6.69 -7.20
C LYS A 244 -7.46 5.28 -7.31
N GLU A 245 -8.14 4.80 -6.27
CA GLU A 245 -8.73 3.47 -6.23
C GLU A 245 -9.88 3.33 -7.24
N SER A 246 -10.70 4.36 -7.48
CA SER A 246 -11.76 4.32 -8.50
C SER A 246 -11.18 4.20 -9.91
N THR A 247 -10.10 4.95 -10.23
CA THR A 247 -9.40 4.82 -11.52
C THR A 247 -8.81 3.42 -11.69
N ILE A 248 -8.16 2.88 -10.65
CA ILE A 248 -7.63 1.51 -10.68
C ILE A 248 -8.76 0.49 -10.88
N ALA A 249 -9.91 0.69 -10.24
CA ALA A 249 -11.06 -0.19 -10.41
C ALA A 249 -11.58 -0.20 -11.86
N LYS A 250 -11.71 0.97 -12.50
CA LYS A 250 -12.05 1.07 -13.93
C LYS A 250 -11.04 0.35 -14.82
N LEU A 251 -9.74 0.57 -14.59
CA LEU A 251 -8.67 -0.13 -15.30
C LEU A 251 -8.80 -1.65 -15.13
N LYS A 252 -9.00 -2.15 -13.91
CA LYS A 252 -9.24 -3.58 -13.67
C LYS A 252 -10.48 -4.11 -14.41
N ILE A 253 -11.58 -3.36 -14.47
CA ILE A 253 -12.76 -3.75 -15.26
C ILE A 253 -12.40 -3.90 -16.74
N ILE A 254 -11.69 -2.93 -17.31
CA ILE A 254 -11.22 -2.96 -18.70
C ILE A 254 -10.27 -4.15 -18.93
N ALA A 255 -9.37 -4.40 -17.99
CA ALA A 255 -8.42 -5.50 -18.01
C ALA A 255 -9.08 -6.87 -18.07
N TYR A 256 -10.29 -7.01 -17.53
CA TYR A 256 -11.04 -8.26 -17.55
C TYR A 256 -12.20 -8.27 -18.56
N SER A 257 -12.26 -7.29 -19.47
CA SER A 257 -13.32 -7.17 -20.50
C SER A 257 -13.45 -8.35 -21.48
N ASP A 258 -12.44 -9.22 -21.58
CA ASP A 258 -12.54 -10.45 -22.40
C ASP A 258 -13.37 -11.55 -21.70
N ILE A 259 -13.60 -11.42 -20.39
CA ILE A 259 -14.48 -12.30 -19.64
C ILE A 259 -15.93 -11.95 -19.98
N LYS A 260 -16.72 -12.93 -20.43
CA LYS A 260 -18.10 -12.75 -20.90
C LYS A 260 -18.97 -11.94 -19.93
N GLU A 261 -18.84 -12.20 -18.62
CA GLU A 261 -19.62 -11.49 -17.60
C GLU A 261 -19.22 -10.01 -17.48
N PHE A 262 -17.93 -9.69 -17.54
CA PHE A 262 -17.46 -8.30 -17.55
C PHE A 262 -17.93 -7.58 -18.80
N LYS A 263 -17.75 -8.19 -19.98
CA LYS A 263 -18.19 -7.62 -21.27
C LYS A 263 -19.67 -7.23 -21.24
N LYS A 264 -20.53 -8.17 -20.85
CA LYS A 264 -21.98 -7.97 -20.76
C LYS A 264 -22.35 -6.81 -19.82
N ARG A 265 -21.64 -6.65 -18.71
CA ARG A 265 -21.91 -5.58 -17.74
C ARG A 265 -21.37 -4.23 -18.17
N ILE A 266 -20.20 -4.19 -18.83
CA ILE A 266 -19.64 -2.98 -19.44
C ILE A 266 -20.61 -2.41 -20.48
N GLU A 267 -21.12 -3.26 -21.37
CA GLU A 267 -22.09 -2.88 -22.42
C GLU A 267 -23.36 -2.25 -21.85
N LYS A 268 -23.79 -2.70 -20.66
CA LYS A 268 -24.98 -2.17 -19.95
C LYS A 268 -24.69 -0.98 -19.05
N SER A 269 -23.43 -0.66 -18.79
CA SER A 269 -23.07 0.45 -17.90
C SER A 269 -23.25 1.79 -18.60
N ASP A 270 -23.51 2.86 -17.84
CA ASP A 270 -23.54 4.23 -18.37
C ASP A 270 -22.17 4.93 -18.33
N ASP A 271 -21.13 4.23 -17.89
CA ASP A 271 -19.79 4.79 -17.75
C ASP A 271 -19.06 4.88 -19.10
N GLU A 272 -18.91 6.11 -19.61
CA GLU A 272 -18.25 6.36 -20.90
C GLU A 272 -16.80 5.88 -20.96
N ASP A 273 -16.08 5.89 -19.83
CA ASP A 273 -14.68 5.44 -19.77
C ASP A 273 -14.60 3.93 -20.02
N LEU A 274 -15.57 3.17 -19.49
CA LEU A 274 -15.66 1.73 -19.69
C LEU A 274 -16.09 1.38 -21.11
N LYS A 275 -16.93 2.20 -21.74
CA LYS A 275 -17.33 2.05 -23.15
C LYS A 275 -16.21 2.39 -24.13
N ASN A 276 -15.28 3.28 -23.74
CA ASN A 276 -14.15 3.73 -24.56
C ASN A 276 -12.78 3.36 -23.94
N PRO A 277 -12.48 2.06 -23.77
CA PRO A 277 -11.34 1.61 -22.97
C PRO A 277 -10.00 2.14 -23.48
N LEU A 278 -9.78 2.17 -24.80
CA LEU A 278 -8.51 2.68 -25.37
C LEU A 278 -8.30 4.17 -25.07
N LYS A 279 -9.35 4.99 -25.21
CA LYS A 279 -9.30 6.44 -24.93
C LYS A 279 -9.00 6.69 -23.46
N PHE A 280 -9.72 6.01 -22.57
CA PHE A 280 -9.51 6.13 -21.13
C PHE A 280 -8.11 5.67 -20.71
N THR A 281 -7.70 4.47 -21.10
CA THR A 281 -6.39 3.91 -20.74
C THR A 281 -5.24 4.78 -21.22
N THR A 282 -5.28 5.28 -22.46
CA THR A 282 -4.24 6.17 -23.00
C THR A 282 -4.21 7.51 -22.30
N HIS A 283 -5.37 8.10 -22.00
CA HIS A 283 -5.45 9.35 -21.24
C HIS A 283 -4.82 9.21 -19.86
N ILE A 284 -5.17 8.15 -19.11
CA ILE A 284 -4.58 7.90 -17.79
C ILE A 284 -3.08 7.65 -17.90
N LEU A 285 -2.62 6.84 -18.85
CA LEU A 285 -1.20 6.55 -19.05
C LEU A 285 -0.38 7.81 -19.31
N VAL A 286 -0.84 8.69 -20.21
CA VAL A 286 -0.12 9.92 -20.57
C VAL A 286 -0.03 10.90 -19.41
N LEU A 287 -1.13 11.10 -18.67
CA LEU A 287 -1.17 12.04 -17.55
C LEU A 287 -0.42 11.55 -16.31
N ASN A 288 -0.25 10.23 -16.16
CA ASN A 288 0.20 9.61 -14.92
C ASN A 288 1.45 8.74 -15.07
N ARG A 289 2.30 9.04 -16.07
CA ARG A 289 3.56 8.30 -16.31
C ARG A 289 4.38 8.14 -15.02
N ASN A 290 4.94 6.94 -14.83
CA ASN A 290 5.74 6.57 -13.66
C ASN A 290 5.06 6.64 -12.28
N THR A 291 3.76 6.92 -12.23
CA THR A 291 2.95 6.79 -11.01
C THR A 291 2.27 5.43 -10.95
N ARG A 292 1.65 5.14 -9.80
CA ARG A 292 0.81 3.95 -9.63
C ARG A 292 -0.29 3.83 -10.68
N LEU A 293 -1.01 4.91 -10.98
CA LEU A 293 -2.09 4.88 -11.98
C LEU A 293 -1.57 4.59 -13.38
N GLY A 294 -0.47 5.24 -13.78
CA GLY A 294 0.15 5.02 -15.08
C GLY A 294 0.63 3.58 -15.28
N ARG A 295 1.07 2.89 -14.22
CA ARG A 295 1.48 1.48 -14.31
C ARG A 295 0.32 0.54 -14.56
N TYR A 296 -0.82 0.74 -13.90
CA TYR A 296 -2.04 -0.02 -14.20
C TYR A 296 -2.51 0.28 -15.64
N ALA A 297 -2.48 1.54 -16.06
CA ALA A 297 -2.85 1.91 -17.42
C ALA A 297 -1.89 1.36 -18.48
N LEU A 298 -0.58 1.30 -18.20
CA LEU A 298 0.40 0.67 -19.07
C LEU A 298 0.12 -0.82 -19.25
N ALA A 299 -0.28 -1.50 -18.16
CA ALA A 299 -0.66 -2.90 -18.21
C ALA A 299 -1.86 -3.09 -19.16
N ASP A 300 -2.93 -2.31 -19.01
CA ASP A 300 -4.08 -2.38 -19.92
C ASP A 300 -3.72 -1.99 -21.36
N PHE A 301 -2.89 -0.97 -21.54
CA PHE A 301 -2.44 -0.52 -22.85
C PHE A 301 -1.70 -1.64 -23.59
N GLY A 302 -0.79 -2.35 -22.91
CA GLY A 302 -0.12 -3.51 -23.48
C GLY A 302 -1.09 -4.63 -23.84
N LYS A 303 -2.04 -4.95 -22.95
CA LYS A 303 -3.07 -5.95 -23.22
C LYS A 303 -3.89 -5.62 -24.48
N ILE A 304 -4.27 -4.36 -24.64
CA ILE A 304 -5.00 -3.89 -25.83
C ILE A 304 -4.13 -4.04 -27.08
N ILE A 305 -2.86 -3.61 -27.03
CA ILE A 305 -1.93 -3.68 -28.16
C ILE A 305 -1.66 -5.12 -28.60
N PHE A 306 -1.61 -6.08 -27.67
CA PHE A 306 -1.36 -7.48 -28.00
C PHE A 306 -2.40 -8.08 -28.96
N LYS A 307 -3.59 -7.49 -29.06
CA LYS A 307 -4.64 -7.89 -30.02
C LYS A 307 -4.33 -7.48 -31.46
N TYR A 308 -3.41 -6.54 -31.67
CA TYR A 308 -3.11 -5.96 -32.98
C TYR A 308 -1.70 -6.33 -33.42
N ASN A 309 -1.52 -6.72 -34.69
CA ASN A 309 -0.20 -6.97 -35.27
C ASN A 309 0.37 -5.69 -35.93
N SER A 310 0.50 -4.59 -35.16
CA SER A 310 0.95 -3.29 -35.67
C SER A 310 2.33 -2.88 -35.13
N GLN A 311 3.30 -2.69 -36.03
CA GLN A 311 4.64 -2.26 -35.66
C GLN A 311 4.66 -0.91 -34.93
N PHE A 312 3.82 0.04 -35.36
CA PHE A 312 3.72 1.35 -34.72
C PHE A 312 3.29 1.22 -33.26
N LEU A 313 2.24 0.42 -32.99
CA LEU A 313 1.73 0.21 -31.62
C LEU A 313 2.77 -0.48 -30.73
N TYR A 314 3.44 -1.52 -31.23
CA TYR A 314 4.48 -2.20 -30.47
C TYR A 314 5.71 -1.32 -30.20
N LYS A 315 6.12 -0.46 -31.15
CA LYS A 315 7.16 0.55 -30.89
C LYS A 315 6.74 1.52 -29.79
N LYS A 316 5.47 1.95 -29.78
CA LYS A 316 4.95 2.83 -28.74
C LYS A 316 4.91 2.15 -27.37
N LEU A 317 4.43 0.91 -27.30
CA LEU A 317 4.44 0.12 -26.06
C LEU A 317 5.86 -0.11 -25.54
N SER A 318 6.79 -0.44 -26.43
CA SER A 318 8.21 -0.61 -26.10
C SER A 318 8.82 0.66 -25.51
N TRP A 319 8.48 1.84 -26.05
CA TRP A 319 8.92 3.12 -25.49
C TRP A 319 8.34 3.41 -24.09
N GLU A 320 7.05 3.17 -23.89
CA GLU A 320 6.43 3.34 -22.55
C GLU A 320 7.03 2.35 -21.54
N LEU A 321 7.42 1.14 -22.00
CA LEU A 321 8.08 0.15 -21.15
C LEU A 321 9.55 0.50 -20.85
N SER A 322 10.28 1.13 -21.77
CA SER A 322 11.70 1.50 -21.56
C SER A 322 11.89 2.58 -20.49
N VAL A 323 10.88 3.42 -20.26
CA VAL A 323 10.93 4.47 -19.23
C VAL A 323 10.39 4.00 -17.87
N LEU A 324 9.95 2.74 -17.75
CA LEU A 324 9.36 2.18 -16.54
C LEU A 324 10.42 1.82 -15.49
N GLU A 325 10.33 2.45 -14.32
CA GLU A 325 11.17 2.15 -13.15
C GLU A 325 10.61 0.97 -12.33
N VAL A 326 11.05 -0.24 -12.68
CA VAL A 326 10.52 -1.52 -12.14
C VAL A 326 10.82 -1.69 -10.65
N GLU A 327 11.89 -1.06 -10.16
CA GLU A 327 12.31 -1.07 -8.77
C GLU A 327 11.29 -0.35 -7.87
N ARG A 328 10.60 0.66 -8.41
CA ARG A 328 9.58 1.43 -7.70
C ARG A 328 8.19 0.81 -7.79
N MET A 329 8.03 -0.29 -8.50
CA MET A 329 6.74 -0.97 -8.64
C MET A 329 6.35 -1.70 -7.35
N SER A 330 5.11 -1.51 -6.94
CA SER A 330 4.51 -2.23 -5.81
C SER A 330 4.25 -3.69 -6.19
N TYR A 331 4.00 -4.54 -5.18
CA TYR A 331 3.65 -5.93 -5.44
C TYR A 331 2.36 -6.06 -6.25
N GLU A 332 1.34 -5.29 -5.88
CA GLU A 332 0.03 -5.22 -6.53
C GLU A 332 0.15 -4.90 -8.02
N GLU A 333 1.03 -3.96 -8.38
CA GLU A 333 1.27 -3.58 -9.77
C GLU A 333 1.91 -4.72 -10.56
N LYS A 334 2.92 -5.39 -9.99
CA LYS A 334 3.61 -6.53 -10.63
C LYS A 334 2.66 -7.71 -10.80
N GLU A 335 1.90 -8.02 -9.75
CA GLU A 335 0.85 -9.03 -9.76
C GLU A 335 -0.17 -8.75 -10.87
N PHE A 336 -0.62 -7.50 -11.00
CA PHE A 336 -1.56 -7.12 -12.04
C PHE A 336 -0.98 -7.36 -13.44
N PHE A 337 0.23 -6.87 -13.73
CA PHE A 337 0.91 -7.15 -15.01
C PHE A 337 1.02 -8.64 -15.30
N ASN A 338 1.49 -9.43 -14.33
CA ASN A 338 1.62 -10.88 -14.48
C ASN A 338 0.28 -11.51 -14.84
N ASN A 339 -0.80 -11.16 -14.15
CA ASN A 339 -2.12 -11.74 -14.38
C ASN A 339 -2.67 -11.45 -15.78
N ILE A 340 -2.42 -10.25 -16.32
CA ILE A 340 -3.02 -9.85 -17.61
C ILE A 340 -2.11 -10.04 -18.82
N TRP A 341 -0.79 -10.09 -18.65
CA TRP A 341 0.16 -10.21 -19.75
C TRP A 341 0.65 -11.64 -19.97
N SER A 342 0.75 -12.49 -18.95
CA SER A 342 1.43 -13.79 -19.07
C SER A 342 0.87 -14.64 -20.21
N GLU A 343 -0.45 -14.85 -20.27
CA GLU A 343 -1.05 -15.62 -21.37
C GLU A 343 -0.85 -14.95 -22.74
N LYS A 344 -0.93 -13.61 -22.81
CA LYS A 344 -0.89 -12.88 -24.08
C LYS A 344 0.52 -12.80 -24.66
N LEU A 345 1.52 -12.62 -23.82
CA LEU A 345 2.93 -12.63 -24.23
C LEU A 345 3.36 -13.98 -24.81
N LEU A 346 2.70 -15.09 -24.45
CA LEU A 346 2.94 -16.41 -25.07
C LEU A 346 2.25 -16.58 -26.44
N THR A 347 1.26 -15.75 -26.77
CA THR A 347 0.50 -15.86 -28.04
C THR A 347 0.92 -14.86 -29.12
N ILE A 348 1.44 -13.68 -28.76
CA ILE A 348 1.91 -12.68 -29.75
C ILE A 348 3.13 -13.15 -30.54
N LYS A 349 3.43 -12.57 -31.71
CA LYS A 349 4.59 -13.01 -32.54
C LYS A 349 5.94 -12.86 -31.80
N PRO A 350 6.90 -13.79 -31.95
CA PRO A 350 8.20 -13.75 -31.25
C PRO A 350 8.94 -12.42 -31.37
N LYS A 351 8.97 -11.82 -32.57
CA LYS A 351 9.60 -10.51 -32.80
C LYS A 351 9.10 -9.40 -31.87
N TRP A 352 7.83 -9.45 -31.47
CA TRP A 352 7.23 -8.48 -30.56
C TRP A 352 7.62 -8.72 -29.11
N VAL A 353 7.65 -9.99 -28.70
CA VAL A 353 8.19 -10.36 -27.38
C VAL A 353 9.63 -9.85 -27.25
N CYS A 354 10.45 -10.06 -28.27
CA CYS A 354 11.84 -9.63 -28.27
C CYS A 354 12.00 -8.12 -28.21
N LEU A 355 11.20 -7.36 -28.97
CA LEU A 355 11.21 -5.89 -28.90
C LEU A 355 10.88 -5.39 -27.47
N LEU A 356 9.88 -5.98 -26.82
CA LEU A 356 9.50 -5.61 -25.46
C LEU A 356 10.58 -6.02 -24.45
N TYR A 357 11.14 -7.22 -24.57
CA TYR A 357 12.23 -7.69 -23.72
C TYR A 357 13.45 -6.77 -23.78
N ASP A 358 13.88 -6.41 -24.99
CA ASP A 358 15.03 -5.52 -25.19
C ASP A 358 14.80 -4.13 -24.60
N SER A 359 13.54 -3.67 -24.59
CA SER A 359 13.20 -2.36 -24.06
C SER A 359 13.33 -2.25 -22.54
N ASN A 360 13.07 -3.34 -21.81
CA ASN A 360 13.19 -3.37 -20.36
C ASN A 360 13.32 -4.79 -19.80
N LYS A 361 14.54 -5.32 -19.77
CA LYS A 361 14.81 -6.67 -19.24
C LYS A 361 14.43 -6.82 -17.77
N SER A 362 14.72 -5.79 -16.95
CA SER A 362 14.40 -5.75 -15.52
C SER A 362 12.91 -5.96 -15.27
N PHE A 363 12.04 -5.44 -16.15
CA PHE A 363 10.60 -5.65 -16.07
C PHE A 363 10.27 -7.14 -16.12
N PHE A 364 10.77 -7.87 -17.12
CA PHE A 364 10.45 -9.29 -17.26
C PHE A 364 10.95 -10.09 -16.05
N LEU A 365 12.21 -9.90 -15.67
CA LEU A 365 12.84 -10.64 -14.57
C LEU A 365 12.20 -10.38 -13.19
N LYS A 366 11.60 -9.20 -12.98
CA LYS A 366 11.05 -8.80 -11.66
C LYS A 366 9.53 -8.91 -11.57
N VAL A 367 8.83 -8.98 -12.69
CA VAL A 367 7.35 -9.02 -12.74
C VAL A 367 6.85 -10.46 -12.86
N PHE A 368 7.49 -11.28 -13.69
CA PHE A 368 7.05 -12.63 -13.94
C PHE A 368 7.84 -13.64 -13.11
N ASP A 369 7.22 -14.78 -12.82
CA ASP A 369 7.87 -15.85 -12.07
C ASP A 369 8.81 -16.69 -12.96
N LYS A 370 9.67 -17.46 -12.31
CA LYS A 370 10.70 -18.26 -12.98
C LYS A 370 10.10 -19.28 -13.96
N ASP A 371 9.01 -19.92 -13.57
CA ASP A 371 8.35 -20.94 -14.38
C ASP A 371 7.79 -20.34 -15.67
N TYR A 372 7.21 -19.14 -15.59
CA TYR A 372 6.78 -18.37 -16.74
C TYR A 372 7.96 -17.94 -17.63
N LEU A 373 9.05 -17.44 -17.02
CA LEU A 373 10.24 -17.01 -17.77
C LEU A 373 10.87 -18.18 -18.54
N LEU A 374 10.86 -19.40 -17.98
CA LEU A 374 11.28 -20.62 -18.68
C LEU A 374 10.45 -20.84 -19.96
N ASN A 375 9.12 -20.76 -19.85
CA ASN A 375 8.22 -20.89 -21.01
C ASN A 375 8.40 -19.77 -22.04
N LEU A 376 8.71 -18.55 -21.59
CA LEU A 376 8.95 -17.41 -22.48
C LEU A 376 10.30 -17.53 -23.21
N SER A 377 11.27 -18.23 -22.61
CA SER A 377 12.66 -18.30 -23.08
C SER A 377 12.80 -18.92 -24.48
N ASP A 378 12.02 -19.96 -24.79
CA ASP A 378 12.01 -20.62 -26.10
C ASP A 378 11.48 -19.68 -27.20
N ARG A 379 10.61 -18.73 -26.84
CA ARG A 379 10.11 -17.74 -27.80
C ARG A 379 11.16 -16.69 -28.11
N ILE A 380 11.94 -16.30 -27.11
CA ILE A 380 13.02 -15.30 -27.21
C ILE A 380 14.26 -15.88 -27.91
N GLU A 381 14.48 -17.19 -27.82
CA GLU A 381 15.54 -17.90 -28.55
C GLU A 381 15.49 -17.65 -30.06
N ASN A 382 14.29 -17.58 -30.64
CA ASN A 382 14.07 -17.24 -32.05
C ASN A 382 14.66 -15.88 -32.47
N CYS A 383 15.03 -15.05 -31.51
CA CYS A 383 15.70 -13.78 -31.75
C CYS A 383 17.21 -13.83 -31.49
N SER A 384 17.64 -14.49 -30.40
CA SER A 384 19.05 -14.74 -30.10
C SER A 384 19.21 -15.69 -28.90
N VAL A 385 20.10 -16.67 -29.02
CA VAL A 385 20.49 -17.57 -27.92
C VAL A 385 21.01 -16.80 -26.71
N ASN A 386 21.73 -15.69 -26.91
CA ASN A 386 22.25 -14.86 -25.81
C ASN A 386 21.14 -14.24 -24.97
N LYS A 387 19.96 -13.95 -25.57
CA LYS A 387 18.81 -13.41 -24.84
C LYS A 387 18.12 -14.48 -23.99
N LYS A 388 18.08 -15.73 -24.47
CA LYS A 388 17.62 -16.88 -23.68
C LYS A 388 18.49 -17.05 -22.42
N ILE A 389 19.81 -17.02 -22.60
CA ILE A 389 20.77 -17.13 -21.49
C ILE A 389 20.58 -15.99 -20.47
N ASP A 390 20.39 -14.76 -20.94
CA ASP A 390 20.16 -13.58 -20.11
C ASP A 390 18.84 -13.66 -19.30
N LEU A 391 17.77 -14.19 -19.89
CA LEU A 391 16.48 -14.36 -19.21
C LEU A 391 16.51 -15.42 -18.09
N LEU A 392 17.37 -16.43 -18.25
CA LEU A 392 17.44 -17.60 -17.36
C LEU A 392 18.47 -17.46 -16.23
N LYS A 393 19.27 -16.39 -16.24
CA LYS A 393 20.17 -16.00 -15.15
C LYS A 393 19.40 -15.27 -14.06
#